data_AF-A0A7C2IQA4-F1
#
_entry.id   AF-A0A7C2IQA4-F1
#
_cell.length_a   1.000
_cell.length_b   1.000
_cell.length_c   1.000
_cell.angle_alpha   90.00
_cell.angle_beta   90.00
_cell.angle_gamma   90.00
#
_symmetry.space_group_name_H-M   'P 1'
#
loop_
_entity.id
_entity.type
_entity.pdbx_description
1 polymer ?
#
loop_
_entity_poly.entity_id
_entity_poly.type
_entity_poly.pdbx_seq_one_letter_code
_entity_poly.pdbx_strand_id
1 'polypeptide(L)'
;MEAILSSLFRDYEQLAALADRTFEVMQRDYGDSVRCRRGCTDCCYAVFGLFPVEAVYLKHRFDELSGAVKEEILLRTVQADEDLQRLQERLARFDGDPRMQGHIIARERIRCPLLNAEEECALYPHRPITCRVYGIPVAIHGQGRVC
;
A
#
# COMPACT_ATOMS: atom_id res chain seq x y z
N MET A 1 -11.48 -16.09 20.22
CA MET A 1 -11.35 -15.13 19.10
C MET A 1 -9.93 -14.55 19.04
N GLU A 2 -9.40 -14.07 20.17
CA GLU A 2 -8.05 -13.49 20.28
C GLU A 2 -6.91 -14.43 19.83
N ALA A 3 -6.96 -15.70 20.22
CA ALA A 3 -5.95 -16.70 19.82
C ALA A 3 -5.93 -16.97 18.30
N ILE A 4 -7.09 -16.91 17.63
CA ILE A 4 -7.20 -17.13 16.18
C ILE A 4 -6.59 -15.94 15.42
N LEU A 5 -6.93 -14.70 15.83
CA LEU A 5 -6.35 -13.49 15.24
C LEU A 5 -4.83 -13.43 15.45
N SER A 6 -4.35 -13.83 16.63
CA SER A 6 -2.92 -13.88 16.92
C SER A 6 -2.17 -14.86 16.00
N SER A 7 -2.77 -16.02 15.69
CA SER A 7 -2.20 -16.97 14.72
C SER A 7 -2.19 -16.38 13.31
N LEU A 8 -3.31 -15.82 12.86
CA LEU A 8 -3.42 -15.21 11.53
C LEU A 8 -2.44 -14.06 11.33
N PHE A 9 -2.24 -13.21 12.34
CA PHE A 9 -1.28 -12.13 12.29
C PHE A 9 0.15 -12.64 12.19
N ARG A 10 0.50 -13.70 12.93
CA ARG A 10 1.81 -14.33 12.82
C ARG A 10 2.07 -14.87 11.42
N ASP A 11 1.09 -15.57 10.83
CA ASP A 11 1.22 -16.13 9.49
C ASP A 11 1.34 -15.01 8.43
N TYR A 12 0.55 -13.94 8.61
CA TYR A 12 0.65 -12.74 7.77
C TYR A 12 2.01 -12.04 7.90
N GLU A 13 2.54 -11.90 9.12
CA GLU A 13 3.85 -11.30 9.37
C GLU A 13 4.99 -12.10 8.72
N GLN A 14 4.88 -13.44 8.69
CA GLN A 14 5.83 -14.29 7.96
C GLN A 14 5.80 -14.00 6.44
N LEU A 15 4.60 -13.82 5.88
CA LEU A 15 4.43 -13.47 4.47
C LEU A 15 4.95 -12.04 4.17
N ALA A 16 4.67 -11.08 5.05
CA ALA A 16 5.18 -9.73 4.96
C ALA A 16 6.72 -9.70 5.01
N ALA A 17 7.33 -10.49 5.90
CA ALA A 17 8.78 -10.61 5.99
C ALA A 17 9.39 -11.28 4.74
N LEU A 18 8.68 -12.22 4.11
CA LEU A 18 9.09 -12.78 2.82
C LEU A 18 9.07 -11.71 1.72
N ALA A 19 8.06 -10.84 1.71
CA ALA A 19 7.98 -9.73 0.77
C ALA A 19 9.14 -8.74 0.93
N ASP A 20 9.50 -8.37 2.16
CA ASP A 20 10.67 -7.50 2.42
C ASP A 20 11.97 -8.17 1.94
N ARG A 21 12.22 -9.45 2.28
CA ARG A 21 13.40 -10.17 1.81
C ARG A 21 13.48 -10.25 0.29
N THR A 22 12.34 -10.46 -0.37
CA THR A 22 12.27 -10.49 -1.83
C THR A 22 12.63 -9.11 -2.41
N PHE A 23 12.13 -8.04 -1.81
CA PHE A 23 12.47 -6.67 -2.21
C PHE A 23 13.97 -6.40 -2.05
N GLU A 24 14.56 -6.80 -0.92
CA GLU A 24 16.00 -6.64 -0.65
C GLU A 24 16.87 -7.37 -1.68
N VAL A 25 16.50 -8.60 -2.06
CA VAL A 25 17.19 -9.34 -3.14
C VAL A 25 17.10 -8.58 -4.46
N MET A 26 15.92 -8.10 -4.83
CA MET A 26 15.73 -7.35 -6.07
C MET A 26 16.48 -6.02 -6.08
N GLN A 27 16.50 -5.29 -4.96
CA GLN A 27 17.26 -4.05 -4.84
C GLN A 27 18.77 -4.29 -4.93
N ARG A 28 19.28 -5.39 -4.37
CA ARG A 28 20.70 -5.76 -4.48
C ARG A 28 21.07 -6.14 -5.91
N ASP A 29 20.26 -6.97 -6.55
CA ASP A 29 20.58 -7.55 -7.85
C ASP A 29 20.26 -6.59 -9.02
N TYR A 30 19.33 -5.64 -8.83
CA TYR A 30 18.84 -4.70 -9.85
C TYR A 30 18.76 -3.25 -9.33
N GLY A 31 19.69 -2.81 -8.47
CA GLY A 31 19.63 -1.52 -7.79
C GLY A 31 19.45 -0.29 -8.70
N ASP A 32 20.07 -0.29 -9.88
CA ASP A 32 19.92 0.80 -10.87
C ASP A 32 18.48 0.94 -11.41
N SER A 33 17.67 -0.10 -11.24
CA SER A 33 16.26 -0.16 -11.63
C SER A 33 15.29 0.08 -10.46
N VAL A 34 15.79 0.35 -9.25
CA VAL A 34 14.99 0.53 -8.03
C VAL A 34 15.31 1.87 -7.37
N ARG A 35 14.40 2.83 -7.48
CA ARG A 35 14.51 4.16 -6.85
C ARG A 35 13.95 4.21 -5.43
N CYS A 36 13.20 3.17 -5.02
CA CYS A 36 12.55 3.12 -3.73
C CYS A 36 13.57 3.03 -2.58
N ARG A 37 13.41 3.92 -1.60
CA ARG A 37 14.22 4.06 -0.39
C ARG A 37 13.34 4.63 0.73
N ARG A 38 13.81 4.63 1.98
CA ARG A 38 13.12 5.36 3.05
C ARG A 38 12.94 6.84 2.66
N GLY A 39 11.74 7.38 2.88
CA GLY A 39 11.34 8.72 2.40
C GLY A 39 10.85 8.76 0.94
N CYS A 40 10.89 7.65 0.18
CA CYS A 40 10.15 7.56 -1.08
C CYS A 40 8.66 7.39 -0.78
N THR A 41 7.83 8.25 -1.36
CA THR A 41 6.37 8.31 -1.11
C THR A 41 5.54 7.73 -2.24
N ASP A 42 6.16 7.13 -3.26
CA ASP A 42 5.43 6.76 -4.49
C ASP A 42 4.31 5.73 -4.25
N CYS A 43 4.57 4.74 -3.39
CA CYS A 43 3.54 3.77 -2.96
C CYS A 43 2.45 4.41 -2.08
N CYS A 44 2.76 5.49 -1.36
CA CYS A 44 1.81 6.21 -0.52
C CYS A 44 0.80 7.04 -1.32
N TYR A 45 0.98 7.17 -2.63
CA TYR A 45 0.01 7.81 -3.51
C TYR A 45 -0.59 6.81 -4.53
N ALA A 46 -0.13 5.56 -4.55
CA ALA A 46 -0.63 4.55 -5.48
C ALA A 46 -1.94 3.96 -4.95
N VAL A 47 -2.91 3.73 -5.84
CA VAL A 47 -4.20 3.14 -5.47
C VAL A 47 -4.16 1.63 -5.70
N PHE A 48 -4.34 0.86 -4.64
CA PHE A 48 -4.46 -0.60 -4.69
C PHE A 48 -5.35 -1.09 -3.54
N GLY A 49 -5.94 -2.27 -3.73
CA GLY A 49 -6.73 -2.94 -2.70
C GLY A 49 -5.87 -3.56 -1.60
N LEU A 50 -6.48 -3.73 -0.44
CA LEU A 50 -5.95 -4.53 0.66
C LEU A 50 -6.65 -5.88 0.69
N PHE A 51 -5.93 -6.95 1.04
CA PHE A 51 -6.58 -8.20 1.40
C PHE A 51 -7.30 -8.05 2.75
N PRO A 52 -8.37 -8.82 3.02
CA PRO A 52 -9.10 -8.73 4.29
C PRO A 52 -8.22 -8.89 5.53
N VAL A 53 -7.22 -9.80 5.49
CA VAL A 53 -6.25 -9.97 6.57
C VAL A 53 -5.39 -8.73 6.80
N GLU A 54 -5.00 -8.03 5.72
CA GLU A 54 -4.21 -6.80 5.80
C GLU A 54 -5.04 -5.65 6.37
N ALA A 55 -6.31 -5.53 6.00
CA ALA A 55 -7.20 -4.50 6.52
C ALA A 55 -7.41 -4.65 8.04
N VAL A 56 -7.65 -5.88 8.51
CA VAL A 56 -7.79 -6.17 9.94
C VAL A 56 -6.46 -5.97 10.68
N TYR A 57 -5.34 -6.42 10.11
CA TYR A 57 -4.01 -6.22 10.70
C TYR A 57 -3.66 -4.74 10.81
N LEU A 58 -3.86 -3.94 9.75
CA LEU A 58 -3.63 -2.50 9.77
C LEU A 58 -4.49 -1.79 10.80
N LYS A 59 -5.77 -2.17 10.92
CA LYS A 59 -6.65 -1.60 11.95
C LYS A 59 -6.15 -1.93 13.36
N HIS A 60 -5.73 -3.18 13.60
CA HIS A 60 -5.16 -3.58 14.87
C HIS A 60 -3.91 -2.76 15.23
N ARG A 61 -2.97 -2.60 14.28
CA ARG A 61 -1.75 -1.80 14.50
C ARG A 61 -2.04 -0.30 14.61
N PHE A 62 -3.06 0.20 13.89
CA PHE A 62 -3.56 1.57 14.06
C PHE A 62 -4.11 1.81 15.47
N ASP A 63 -4.82 0.82 16.04
CA ASP A 63 -5.38 0.92 17.40
C ASP A 63 -4.32 0.97 18.51
N GLU A 64 -3.07 0.62 18.21
CA GLU A 64 -1.95 0.76 19.14
C GLU A 64 -1.28 2.14 19.09
N LEU A 65 -1.60 2.97 18.09
CA LEU A 65 -1.05 4.33 17.98
C LEU A 65 -1.55 5.24 19.10
N SER A 66 -0.78 6.31 19.37
CA SER A 66 -1.18 7.35 20.33
C SER A 66 -2.41 8.12 19.83
N GLY A 67 -3.17 8.71 20.76
CA GLY A 67 -4.38 9.47 20.43
C GLY A 67 -4.14 10.60 19.43
N ALA A 68 -3.08 11.39 19.60
CA ALA A 68 -2.72 12.48 18.70
C ALA A 68 -2.41 11.99 17.28
N VAL A 69 -1.62 10.92 17.14
CA VAL A 69 -1.29 10.36 15.82
C VAL A 69 -2.53 9.80 15.13
N LYS A 70 -3.41 9.14 15.87
CA LYS A 70 -4.69 8.65 15.32
C LYS A 70 -5.55 9.79 14.81
N GLU A 71 -5.70 10.86 15.59
CA GLU A 71 -6.51 12.02 15.22
C GLU A 71 -6.01 12.64 13.91
N GLU A 72 -4.70 12.86 13.78
CA GLU A 72 -4.13 13.38 12.52
C GLU A 72 -4.36 12.46 11.32
N ILE A 73 -4.24 11.14 11.50
CA ILE A 73 -4.52 10.18 10.43
C ILE A 73 -5.99 10.24 10.04
N LEU A 74 -6.91 10.26 11.02
CA LEU A 74 -8.36 10.33 10.78
C LEU A 74 -8.76 11.64 10.09
N LEU A 75 -8.10 12.76 10.39
CA LEU A 75 -8.32 14.01 9.65
C LEU A 75 -7.95 13.86 8.16
N ARG A 76 -6.88 13.11 7.85
CA ARG A 76 -6.48 12.83 6.46
C ARG A 76 -7.40 11.84 5.75
N THR A 77 -8.13 10.97 6.47
CA THR A 77 -9.06 10.03 5.82
C THR A 77 -10.21 10.76 5.13
N VAL A 78 -10.65 11.91 5.65
CA VAL A 78 -11.72 12.70 5.03
C VAL A 78 -11.40 13.00 3.57
N GLN A 79 -10.21 13.55 3.29
CA GLN A 79 -9.82 13.87 1.92
C GLN A 79 -9.62 12.62 1.07
N ALA A 80 -9.02 11.57 1.64
CA ALA A 80 -8.80 10.31 0.93
C ALA A 80 -10.11 9.61 0.56
N ASP A 81 -11.13 9.66 1.42
CA ASP A 81 -12.45 9.09 1.17
C ASP A 81 -13.16 9.85 0.04
N GLU A 82 -13.09 11.19 0.03
CA GLU A 82 -13.62 11.98 -1.09
C GLU A 82 -12.92 11.66 -2.42
N ASP A 83 -11.59 11.53 -2.39
CA ASP A 83 -10.81 11.15 -3.57
C ASP A 83 -11.17 9.74 -4.06
N LEU A 84 -11.31 8.78 -3.15
CA LEU A 84 -11.70 7.41 -3.47
C LEU A 84 -13.13 7.35 -4.01
N GLN A 85 -14.06 8.13 -3.47
CA GLN A 85 -15.41 8.22 -3.99
C GLN A 85 -15.42 8.77 -5.43
N ARG A 86 -14.67 9.84 -5.70
CA ARG A 86 -14.51 10.38 -7.06
C ARG A 86 -13.92 9.35 -8.02
N LEU A 87 -12.94 8.57 -7.58
CA LEU A 87 -12.39 7.46 -8.36
C LEU A 87 -13.46 6.40 -8.63
N GLN A 88 -14.20 5.96 -7.61
CA GLN A 88 -15.26 4.95 -7.75
C GLN A 88 -16.33 5.38 -8.77
N GLU A 89 -16.79 6.63 -8.69
CA GLU A 89 -17.75 7.21 -9.64
C GLU A 89 -17.20 7.23 -11.08
N ARG A 90 -15.90 7.48 -11.25
CA ARG A 90 -15.24 7.40 -12.56
C ARG A 90 -15.15 5.96 -13.07
N LEU A 91 -14.79 5.00 -12.19
CA LEU A 91 -14.68 3.59 -12.55
C LEU A 91 -16.03 2.97 -12.91
N ALA A 92 -17.10 3.38 -12.25
CA ALA A 92 -18.47 2.94 -12.54
C ALA A 92 -18.93 3.28 -13.96
N ARG A 93 -18.37 4.34 -14.58
CA ARG A 93 -18.66 4.70 -15.99
C ARG A 93 -18.09 3.70 -17.00
N PHE A 94 -17.18 2.84 -16.55
CA PHE A 94 -16.53 1.79 -17.35
C PHE A 94 -16.84 0.40 -16.80
N ASP A 95 -18.01 0.23 -16.19
CA ASP A 95 -18.46 -1.09 -15.74
C ASP A 95 -18.52 -2.06 -16.92
N GLY A 96 -18.06 -3.30 -16.69
CA GLY A 96 -17.87 -4.30 -17.75
C GLY A 96 -16.61 -4.13 -18.61
N ASP A 97 -15.77 -3.12 -18.37
CA ASP A 97 -14.44 -2.98 -19.01
C ASP A 97 -13.29 -2.98 -17.97
N PRO A 98 -12.85 -4.17 -17.53
CA PRO A 98 -11.76 -4.31 -16.56
C PRO A 98 -10.42 -3.73 -17.05
N ARG A 99 -10.20 -3.66 -18.38
CA ARG A 99 -8.95 -3.12 -18.93
C ARG A 99 -8.89 -1.61 -18.74
N MET A 100 -9.97 -0.92 -19.05
CA MET A 100 -10.06 0.53 -18.83
C MET A 100 -10.07 0.87 -17.34
N GLN A 101 -10.76 0.09 -16.50
CA GLN A 101 -10.73 0.29 -15.05
C GLN A 101 -9.31 0.13 -14.48
N GLY A 102 -8.59 -0.93 -14.87
CA GLY A 102 -7.19 -1.14 -14.47
C GLY A 102 -6.28 0.00 -14.93
N HIS A 103 -6.49 0.52 -16.14
CA HIS A 103 -5.75 1.65 -16.69
C HIS A 103 -5.98 2.96 -15.90
N ILE A 104 -7.21 3.20 -15.45
CA ILE A 104 -7.56 4.35 -14.62
C ILE A 104 -6.89 4.23 -13.25
N ILE A 105 -7.04 3.07 -12.58
CA ILE A 105 -6.44 2.82 -11.25
C ILE A 105 -4.92 2.98 -11.30
N ALA A 106 -4.26 2.44 -12.33
CA ALA A 106 -2.80 2.49 -12.47
C ALA A 106 -2.23 3.91 -12.60
N ARG A 107 -3.05 4.91 -12.95
CA ARG A 107 -2.64 6.32 -13.09
C ARG A 107 -3.18 7.21 -11.99
N GLU A 108 -4.11 6.72 -11.18
CA GLU A 108 -4.70 7.50 -10.11
C GLU A 108 -3.68 7.75 -9.00
N ARG A 109 -3.71 8.95 -8.43
CA ARG A 109 -2.83 9.37 -7.35
C ARG A 109 -3.66 9.90 -6.19
N ILE A 110 -3.87 9.06 -5.17
CA ILE A 110 -4.63 9.42 -3.96
C ILE A 110 -3.70 9.28 -2.76
N ARG A 111 -3.58 10.34 -1.96
CA ARG A 111 -2.70 10.34 -0.79
C ARG A 111 -3.22 9.34 0.25
N CYS A 112 -2.37 8.39 0.64
CA CYS A 112 -2.62 7.47 1.74
C CYS A 112 -2.72 8.26 3.06
N PRO A 113 -3.77 8.03 3.88
CA PRO A 113 -3.92 8.69 5.18
C PRO A 113 -2.77 8.45 6.16
N LEU A 114 -2.01 7.35 5.98
CA LEU A 114 -0.87 7.01 6.83
C LEU A 114 0.39 7.81 6.52
N LEU A 115 0.45 8.57 5.41
CA LEU A 115 1.58 9.44 5.08
C LEU A 115 1.49 10.76 5.88
N ASN A 116 2.40 10.95 6.84
CA ASN A 116 2.46 12.15 7.69
C ASN A 116 3.02 13.38 6.94
N ALA A 117 3.21 14.49 7.66
CA ALA A 117 3.72 15.74 7.08
C ALA A 117 5.22 15.66 6.76
N GLU A 118 5.95 14.78 7.44
CA GLU A 118 7.38 14.51 7.30
C GLU A 118 7.70 13.51 6.16
N GLU A 119 6.71 13.15 5.33
CA GLU A 119 6.82 12.17 4.25
C GLU A 119 7.16 10.74 4.72
N GLU A 120 6.76 10.40 5.94
CA GLU A 120 6.93 9.10 6.56
C GLU A 120 5.58 8.39 6.74
N CYS A 121 5.58 7.07 6.58
CA CYS A 121 4.39 6.25 6.84
C CYS A 121 4.30 5.96 8.34
N ALA A 122 3.19 6.37 8.97
CA ALA A 122 2.91 6.16 10.39
C ALA A 122 2.86 4.67 10.80
N LEU A 123 2.67 3.76 9.85
CA LEU A 123 2.68 2.32 10.05
C LEU A 123 3.71 1.61 9.15
N TYR A 124 4.84 2.25 8.85
CA TYR A 124 5.86 1.69 7.94
C TYR A 124 6.25 0.24 8.26
N PRO A 125 6.52 -0.17 9.51
CA PRO A 125 6.84 -1.57 9.83
C PRO A 125 5.70 -2.54 9.57
N HIS A 126 4.45 -2.06 9.55
CA HIS A 126 3.22 -2.83 9.43
C HIS A 126 2.53 -2.66 8.07
N ARG A 127 3.23 -2.07 7.10
CA ARG A 127 2.73 -1.82 5.76
C ARG A 127 2.24 -3.11 5.05
N PRO A 128 1.22 -3.03 4.19
CA PRO A 128 0.74 -4.13 3.35
C PRO A 128 1.82 -4.74 2.46
N ILE A 129 1.58 -5.95 1.97
CA ILE A 129 2.49 -6.67 1.06
C ILE A 129 2.74 -5.83 -0.19
N THR A 130 1.69 -5.25 -0.79
CA THR A 130 1.81 -4.41 -1.99
C THR A 130 2.75 -3.23 -1.77
N CYS A 131 2.74 -2.60 -0.59
CA CYS A 131 3.68 -1.52 -0.24
C CYS A 131 5.13 -2.01 -0.11
N ARG A 132 5.35 -3.27 0.30
CA ARG A 132 6.69 -3.86 0.48
C ARG A 132 7.35 -4.22 -0.84
N VAL A 133 6.55 -4.70 -1.80
CA VAL A 133 7.03 -5.09 -3.13
C VAL A 133 6.91 -3.97 -4.15
N TYR A 134 6.38 -2.81 -3.76
CA TYR A 134 6.23 -1.67 -4.65
C TYR A 134 7.58 -1.19 -5.15
N GLY A 135 7.70 -0.98 -6.47
CA GLY A 135 8.94 -0.56 -7.12
C GLY A 135 9.89 -1.71 -7.47
N ILE A 136 9.53 -2.97 -7.20
CA ILE A 136 10.25 -4.11 -7.80
C ILE A 136 10.09 -4.06 -9.33
N PRO A 137 11.17 -4.18 -10.10
CA PRO A 137 11.10 -4.26 -11.56
C PRO A 137 10.26 -5.45 -12.00
N VAL A 138 9.30 -5.23 -12.88
CA VAL A 138 8.45 -6.29 -13.43
C VAL A 138 8.61 -6.40 -14.94
N ALA A 139 8.62 -7.62 -15.46
CA ALA A 139 8.59 -7.86 -16.89
C ALA A 139 7.13 -7.98 -17.35
N ILE A 140 6.68 -7.03 -18.16
CA ILE A 140 5.34 -7.04 -18.77
C ILE A 140 5.53 -7.22 -20.28
N HIS A 141 5.02 -8.33 -20.82
CA HIS A 141 5.20 -8.72 -22.23
C HIS A 141 6.68 -8.71 -22.69
N GLY A 142 7.58 -9.19 -21.84
CA GLY A 142 9.02 -9.21 -22.12
C GLY A 142 9.73 -7.85 -22.03
N GLN A 143 9.01 -6.78 -21.69
CA GLN A 143 9.59 -5.46 -21.45
C GLN A 143 9.69 -5.19 -19.95
N GLY A 144 10.89 -4.79 -19.51
CA GLY A 144 11.09 -4.32 -18.13
C GLY A 144 10.31 -3.04 -17.87
N ARG A 145 9.56 -3.01 -16.77
CA ARG A 145 8.94 -1.83 -16.19
C ARG A 145 9.58 -1.59 -14.83
N VAL A 146 10.16 -0.42 -14.68
CA VAL A 146 10.88 0.04 -13.48
C VAL A 146 10.18 1.29 -12.94
N CYS A 147 10.43 1.65 -11.68
CA CYS A 147 9.96 2.91 -11.10
C CYS A 147 10.79 4.12 -11.57
#